data_AF-A0A238BU97-F1
#
_entry.id   AF-A0A238BU97-F1
#
_cell.length_a   1.000
_cell.length_b   1.000
_cell.length_c   1.000
_cell.angle_alpha   90.00
_cell.angle_beta   90.00
_cell.angle_gamma   90.00
#
_symmetry.space_group_name_H-M   'P 1'
#
loop_
_entity.id
_entity.type
_entity.pdbx_description
1 polymer ?
#
loop_
_entity_poly.entity_id
_entity_poly.type
_entity_poly.pdbx_seq_one_letter_code
_entity_poly.pdbx_strand_id
1 'polypeptide(L)'
;MPVKSFIQQTYKRDKLNENVTKTLRLMDLLKRSAEKNWEEIDPNCKIYRDQSLHAVMDRVCELCHEMFSYEESSLRAECRKNCFRNKKFRTCLQIFSPSANDIGK
;
A
#
# COMPACT_ATOMS: atom_id res chain seq x y z
N MET A 1 -20.23 45.56 13.20
CA MET A 1 -19.54 44.85 12.10
C MET A 1 -18.81 43.63 12.67
N PRO A 2 -19.20 42.37 12.37
CA PRO A 2 -18.52 41.20 12.95
C PRO A 2 -17.76 40.40 11.88
N VAL A 3 -16.44 40.59 11.81
CA VAL A 3 -15.51 39.79 10.97
C VAL A 3 -15.12 38.46 11.66
N LYS A 4 -15.57 38.24 12.91
CA LYS A 4 -15.19 37.09 13.73
C LYS A 4 -15.78 35.75 13.28
N SER A 5 -16.85 35.73 12.49
CA SER A 5 -17.44 34.45 12.01
C SER A 5 -16.73 33.85 10.81
N PHE A 6 -15.95 34.65 10.07
CA PHE A 6 -15.34 34.22 8.80
C PHE A 6 -14.08 33.36 9.00
N ILE A 7 -13.22 33.71 9.97
CA ILE A 7 -11.96 32.98 10.25
C ILE A 7 -12.21 31.58 10.83
N GLN A 8 -13.27 31.41 11.63
CA GLN A 8 -13.61 30.10 12.20
C GLN A 8 -14.22 29.14 11.16
N GLN A 9 -14.86 29.68 10.12
CA GLN A 9 -15.36 28.91 9.00
C GLN A 9 -14.25 28.39 8.09
N THR A 10 -13.18 29.16 7.85
CA THR A 10 -12.04 28.71 7.04
C THR A 10 -11.24 27.60 7.74
N TYR A 11 -10.95 27.75 9.04
CA TYR A 11 -10.21 26.74 9.81
C TYR A 11 -10.91 25.37 9.85
N LYS A 12 -12.26 25.36 9.92
CA LYS A 12 -13.05 24.12 9.88
C LYS A 12 -13.12 23.53 8.46
N ARG A 13 -13.04 24.37 7.42
CA ARG A 13 -12.97 23.97 6.01
C ARG A 13 -11.63 23.30 5.68
N ASP A 14 -10.53 23.80 6.24
CA ASP A 14 -9.17 23.23 6.04
C ASP A 14 -9.01 21.86 6.70
N LYS A 15 -9.57 21.66 7.90
CA LYS A 15 -9.54 20.35 8.58
C LYS A 15 -10.45 19.30 7.92
N LEU A 16 -11.60 19.73 7.37
CA LEU A 16 -12.45 18.87 6.54
C LEU A 16 -11.76 18.49 5.23
N ASN A 17 -11.02 19.42 4.61
CA ASN A 17 -10.27 19.20 3.39
C ASN A 17 -9.11 18.21 3.59
N GLU A 18 -8.33 18.32 4.68
CA GLU A 18 -7.29 17.33 5.01
C GLU A 18 -7.89 15.93 5.20
N ASN A 19 -9.01 15.83 5.93
CA ASN A 19 -9.69 14.58 6.17
C ASN A 19 -10.21 14.00 4.86
N VAL A 20 -10.95 14.77 4.06
CA VAL A 20 -11.48 14.37 2.74
C VAL A 20 -10.35 13.94 1.80
N THR A 21 -9.19 14.62 1.82
CA THR A 21 -8.03 14.26 0.98
C THR A 21 -7.38 12.96 1.46
N LYS A 22 -7.29 12.73 2.78
CA LYS A 22 -6.82 11.46 3.36
C LYS A 22 -7.78 10.31 3.07
N THR A 23 -9.09 10.54 3.18
CA THR A 23 -10.09 9.56 2.81
C THR A 23 -10.01 9.28 1.31
N LEU A 24 -9.96 10.30 0.44
CA LEU A 24 -9.80 10.14 -1.01
C LEU A 24 -8.58 9.26 -1.34
N ARG A 25 -7.41 9.58 -0.77
CA ARG A 25 -6.20 8.77 -1.00
C ARG A 25 -6.35 7.33 -0.52
N LEU A 26 -7.02 7.10 0.60
CA LEU A 26 -7.30 5.75 1.09
C LEU A 26 -8.25 5.01 0.15
N MET A 27 -9.35 5.62 -0.30
CA MET A 27 -10.21 4.99 -1.30
C MET A 27 -9.49 4.79 -2.63
N ASP A 28 -8.59 5.68 -3.06
CA ASP A 28 -7.85 5.54 -4.32
C ASP A 28 -6.82 4.39 -4.25
N LEU A 29 -6.15 4.21 -3.11
CA LEU A 29 -5.28 3.05 -2.85
C LEU A 29 -6.08 1.74 -2.84
N LEU A 30 -7.26 1.74 -2.20
CA LEU A 30 -8.15 0.59 -2.19
C LEU A 30 -8.75 0.31 -3.59
N LYS A 31 -9.09 1.35 -4.35
CA LYS A 31 -9.71 1.28 -5.68
C LYS A 31 -8.75 0.74 -6.74
N ARG A 32 -7.46 1.11 -6.70
CA ARG A 32 -6.43 0.51 -7.57
C ARG A 32 -6.29 -1.01 -7.38
N SER A 33 -6.61 -1.53 -6.19
CA SER A 33 -6.65 -2.97 -5.93
C SER A 33 -7.96 -3.63 -6.38
N ALA A 34 -9.08 -2.90 -6.36
CA ALA A 34 -10.43 -3.42 -6.58
C ALA A 34 -10.88 -3.47 -8.05
N GLU A 35 -10.31 -2.65 -8.95
CA GLU A 35 -10.73 -2.61 -10.37
C GLU A 35 -10.09 -3.70 -11.26
N LYS A 36 -9.13 -4.46 -10.73
CA LYS A 36 -8.47 -5.55 -11.47
C LYS A 36 -9.01 -6.90 -11.02
N ASN A 37 -9.55 -7.67 -11.97
CA ASN A 37 -9.94 -9.05 -11.74
C ASN A 37 -8.69 -9.94 -11.72
N TRP A 38 -7.96 -9.93 -10.60
CA TRP A 38 -6.71 -10.67 -10.47
C TRP A 38 -6.90 -12.19 -10.58
N GLU A 39 -8.10 -12.69 -10.26
CA GLU A 39 -8.45 -14.10 -10.41
C GLU A 39 -8.44 -14.56 -11.88
N GLU A 40 -8.68 -13.65 -12.83
CA GLU A 40 -8.56 -13.92 -14.27
C GLU A 40 -7.09 -14.09 -14.73
N ILE A 41 -6.14 -13.46 -14.02
CA ILE A 41 -4.72 -13.48 -14.37
C ILE A 41 -4.06 -14.80 -13.97
N ASP A 42 -4.39 -15.32 -12.80
CA ASP A 42 -3.97 -16.66 -12.38
C ASP A 42 -5.02 -17.28 -11.43
N PRO A 43 -5.90 -18.16 -11.94
CA PRO A 43 -6.96 -18.76 -11.14
C PRO A 43 -6.44 -19.73 -10.07
N ASN A 44 -5.18 -20.18 -10.17
CA ASN A 44 -4.55 -21.04 -9.17
C ASN A 44 -3.98 -20.23 -7.99
N CYS A 45 -3.91 -18.91 -8.14
CA CYS A 45 -3.37 -18.01 -7.15
C CYS A 45 -4.42 -17.67 -6.08
N LYS A 46 -4.47 -18.47 -5.01
CA LYS A 46 -5.44 -18.31 -3.92
C LYS A 46 -5.48 -16.90 -3.30
N ILE A 47 -4.36 -16.18 -3.35
CA ILE A 47 -4.25 -14.81 -2.82
C ILE A 47 -5.15 -13.84 -3.60
N TYR A 48 -5.34 -14.05 -4.90
CA TYR A 48 -6.17 -13.16 -5.72
C TYR A 48 -7.67 -13.24 -5.41
N ARG A 49 -8.11 -14.33 -4.75
CA ARG A 49 -9.48 -14.45 -4.24
C ARG A 49 -9.75 -13.57 -3.03
N ASP A 50 -8.71 -13.22 -2.27
CA ASP A 50 -8.79 -12.29 -1.15
C ASP A 50 -8.16 -10.97 -1.58
N GLN A 51 -9.00 -10.07 -2.11
CA GLN A 51 -8.56 -8.75 -2.56
C GLN A 51 -7.85 -7.95 -1.47
N SER A 52 -8.28 -8.10 -0.20
CA SER A 52 -7.69 -7.37 0.92
C SER A 52 -6.28 -7.85 1.23
N LEU A 53 -6.08 -9.18 1.28
CA LEU A 53 -4.77 -9.78 1.46
C LEU A 53 -3.86 -9.47 0.27
N HIS A 54 -4.36 -9.60 -0.95
CA HIS A 54 -3.63 -9.25 -2.16
C HIS A 54 -3.13 -7.80 -2.11
N ALA A 55 -4.00 -6.84 -1.76
CA ALA A 55 -3.63 -5.43 -1.67
C ALA A 55 -2.49 -5.18 -0.66
N VAL A 56 -2.51 -5.86 0.49
CA VAL A 56 -1.41 -5.76 1.48
C VAL A 56 -0.10 -6.31 0.90
N MET A 57 -0.13 -7.49 0.28
CA MET A 57 1.05 -8.10 -0.33
C MET A 57 1.60 -7.25 -1.50
N ASP A 58 0.69 -6.68 -2.29
CA ASP A 58 1.03 -5.78 -3.39
C ASP A 58 1.72 -4.52 -2.87
N ARG A 59 1.22 -3.96 -1.76
CA ARG A 59 1.78 -2.78 -1.11
C ARG A 59 3.17 -3.02 -0.56
N VAL A 60 3.46 -4.19 0.00
CA VAL A 60 4.82 -4.58 0.41
C VAL A 60 5.78 -4.52 -0.78
N CYS A 61 5.37 -5.07 -1.94
CA CYS A 61 6.20 -5.04 -3.13
C CYS A 61 6.42 -3.63 -3.70
N GLU A 62 5.43 -2.73 -3.57
CA GLU A 62 5.57 -1.33 -3.98
C GLU A 62 6.57 -0.58 -3.11
N LEU A 63 6.39 -0.62 -1.80
CA LEU A 63 7.27 0.07 -0.85
C LEU A 63 8.70 -0.45 -0.95
N CYS A 64 8.86 -1.77 -1.08
CA CYS A 64 10.17 -2.37 -1.29
C CYS A 64 10.82 -1.86 -2.58
N HIS A 65 10.07 -1.79 -3.68
CA HIS A 65 10.61 -1.26 -4.93
C HIS A 65 10.96 0.23 -4.84
N GLU A 66 10.15 1.05 -4.16
CA GLU A 66 10.48 2.46 -3.93
C GLU A 66 11.84 2.62 -3.23
N MET A 67 12.12 1.77 -2.23
CA MET A 67 13.39 1.78 -1.49
C MET A 67 14.60 1.33 -2.31
N PHE A 68 14.48 0.29 -3.15
CA PHE A 68 15.62 -0.29 -3.90
C PHE A 68 15.52 -0.11 -5.42
N SER A 69 14.71 0.84 -5.88
CA SER A 69 14.47 1.08 -7.31
C SER A 69 15.75 1.35 -8.11
N TYR A 70 16.77 1.91 -7.47
CA TYR A 70 18.07 2.20 -8.07
C TYR A 70 18.96 0.95 -8.24
N GLU A 71 18.76 -0.09 -7.43
CA GLU A 71 19.50 -1.36 -7.53
C GLU A 71 18.75 -2.38 -8.40
N GLU A 72 17.43 -2.47 -8.20
CA GLU A 72 16.58 -3.47 -8.84
C GLU A 72 15.28 -2.84 -9.37
N SER A 73 15.32 -2.39 -10.62
CA SER A 73 14.16 -1.79 -11.28
C SER A 73 13.00 -2.77 -11.48
N SER A 74 13.28 -4.08 -11.60
CA SER A 74 12.28 -5.14 -11.74
C SER A 74 11.73 -5.66 -10.41
N LEU A 75 12.19 -5.15 -9.26
CA LEU A 75 11.90 -5.71 -7.93
C LEU A 75 10.40 -5.86 -7.67
N ARG A 76 9.60 -4.85 -8.03
CA ARG A 76 8.13 -4.87 -7.87
C ARG A 76 7.50 -6.05 -8.61
N ALA A 77 7.92 -6.27 -9.86
CA ALA A 77 7.38 -7.34 -10.70
C ALA A 77 7.84 -8.71 -10.19
N GLU A 78 9.12 -8.85 -9.83
CA GLU A 78 9.67 -10.08 -9.27
C GLU A 78 9.05 -10.47 -7.93
N CYS A 79 8.79 -9.49 -7.07
CA CYS A 79 8.14 -9.67 -5.79
C CYS A 79 6.73 -10.28 -5.93
N ARG A 80 5.98 -9.93 -6.99
CA ARG A 80 4.63 -10.45 -7.27
C ARG A 80 4.63 -11.85 -7.91
N LYS A 81 5.75 -12.33 -8.44
CA LYS A 81 5.82 -13.63 -9.16
C LYS A 81 5.44 -14.80 -8.27
N ASN A 82 4.93 -15.86 -8.89
CA ASN A 82 4.60 -17.12 -8.21
C ASN A 82 3.70 -16.91 -6.99
N CYS A 83 2.68 -16.06 -7.10
CA CYS A 83 1.75 -15.78 -6.00
C CYS A 83 2.46 -15.32 -4.71
N PHE A 84 3.45 -14.43 -4.85
CA PHE A 84 4.28 -13.95 -3.74
C PHE A 84 5.06 -15.07 -3.00
N ARG A 85 5.08 -16.30 -3.53
CA ARG A 85 5.86 -17.44 -3.00
C ARG A 85 7.25 -17.46 -3.61
N ASN A 86 7.99 -16.39 -3.37
CA ASN A 86 9.35 -16.24 -3.88
C ASN A 86 10.25 -15.59 -2.82
N LYS A 87 11.58 -15.63 -3.06
CA LYS A 87 12.56 -15.07 -2.12
C LYS A 87 12.47 -13.55 -2.04
N LYS A 88 12.24 -12.85 -3.17
CA LYS A 88 12.15 -11.38 -3.21
C LYS A 88 11.06 -10.84 -2.30
N PHE A 89 9.86 -11.43 -2.32
CA PHE A 89 8.78 -11.08 -1.41
C PHE A 89 9.15 -11.27 0.07
N ARG A 90 9.79 -12.38 0.41
CA ARG A 90 10.24 -12.64 1.80
C ARG A 90 11.27 -11.62 2.26
N THR A 91 12.24 -11.29 1.41
CA THR A 91 13.23 -10.24 1.69
C THR A 91 12.55 -8.88 1.88
N CYS A 92 11.61 -8.52 1.01
CA CYS A 92 10.83 -7.29 1.18
C CYS A 92 10.02 -7.25 2.49
N LEU A 93 9.41 -8.37 2.89
CA LEU A 93 8.70 -8.49 4.16
C LEU A 93 9.62 -8.32 5.39
N GLN A 94 10.86 -8.79 5.31
CA GLN A 94 11.81 -8.71 6.42
C GLN A 94 12.16 -7.27 6.79
N ILE A 95 12.13 -6.36 5.82
CA ILE A 95 12.40 -4.93 6.04
C ILE A 95 11.36 -4.31 6.99
N PHE A 96 10.12 -4.78 6.93
CA PHE A 96 9.01 -4.30 7.75
C PHE A 96 8.78 -5.16 9.00
N SER A 97 9.55 -6.22 9.19
CA SER A 97 9.41 -7.14 10.32
C SER A 97 10.26 -6.67 11.50
N PRO A 98 9.69 -6.43 12.69
CA PRO A 98 10.42 -5.90 13.84
C PRO A 98 11.52 -6.84 14.40
N SER A 99 11.61 -8.09 13.92
CA SER A 99 12.44 -9.15 14.52
C SER A 99 13.50 -9.74 13.60
N ALA A 100 13.90 -9.07 12.51
CA ALA A 100 15.02 -9.56 11.70
C ALA A 100 16.39 -9.45 12.41
N ASN A 101 16.49 -8.66 13.48
CA ASN A 101 17.73 -8.44 14.26
C ASN A 101 17.63 -8.74 15.76
N ASP A 102 16.51 -9.29 16.25
CA ASP A 102 16.29 -9.59 17.68
C ASP A 102 16.05 -11.10 17.90
N ILE A 103 16.92 -11.91 17.29
CA ILE A 103 17.14 -13.29 17.74
C ILE A 103 18.37 -13.24 18.66
N GLY A 104 18.09 -13.15 19.96
CA GLY A 104 18.92 -13.60 21.07
C GLY A 104 20.44 -13.43 20.94
N LYS A 105 20.97 -12.42 21.63
CA LYS A 105 22.21 -12.55 22.38
C LYS A 105 21.93 -12.39 23.86
#